data_AF-A0A948Q3N8-F1
#
_entry.id   AF-A0A948Q3N8-F1
#
_cell.length_a   1.000
_cell.length_b   1.000
_cell.length_c   1.000
_cell.angle_alpha   90.00
_cell.angle_beta   90.00
_cell.angle_gamma   90.00
#
_symmetry.space_group_name_H-M   'P 1'
#
loop_
_entity.id
_entity.type
_entity.pdbx_description
1 polymer ?
#
loop_
_entity_poly.entity_id
_entity_poly.type
_entity_poly.pdbx_seq_one_letter_code
_entity_poly.pdbx_strand_id
1 'polypeptide(L)'
;MSPEDLTTAGPATDDPDVEDAAWYGDPAGPVTFAVRITDDKVTVVLDCPDPLADLGRTTDRILEEFQALSLPEYPDREFLTSMLQQACTPGEDVRDLPLIMGEAPIPPHDGALIWSRDYFVEGWAVDEGSGAMDFWEKLDNRSVSKDELLVFVRDPLEGEPGLSVFNNKIPVEKPLRARIRPGKGVREEPVDGGLHIHAAMDGRIRFTDGILSVDEVYIIKGNVSLETGNLRHTGTIQIEG
;
A
#
# COMPACT_ATOMS: atom_id res chain seq x y z
N MET A 1 -55.83 -15.08 6.06
CA MET A 1 -55.08 -16.35 6.05
C MET A 1 -54.88 -16.73 4.59
N SER A 2 -53.65 -17.08 4.23
CA SER A 2 -53.19 -17.55 2.91
C SER A 2 -53.23 -19.10 2.87
N PRO A 3 -52.61 -19.81 1.91
CA PRO A 3 -52.12 -19.41 0.57
C PRO A 3 -53.15 -19.77 -0.56
N GLU A 4 -52.96 -20.35 -1.76
CA GLU A 4 -51.88 -21.06 -2.52
C GLU A 4 -52.03 -20.82 -4.06
N ASP A 5 -51.11 -21.41 -4.85
CA ASP A 5 -51.16 -21.67 -6.31
C ASP A 5 -51.41 -20.54 -7.32
N LEU A 6 -50.32 -20.02 -7.89
CA LEU A 6 -50.29 -19.40 -9.22
C LEU A 6 -48.96 -19.72 -9.93
N THR A 7 -49.04 -20.41 -11.07
CA THR A 7 -47.90 -20.87 -11.87
C THR A 7 -47.21 -19.74 -12.65
N THR A 8 -45.88 -19.69 -12.69
CA THR A 8 -45.13 -19.17 -13.85
C THR A 8 -43.77 -19.89 -14.00
N ALA A 9 -43.24 -19.90 -15.23
CA ALA A 9 -42.09 -20.69 -15.66
C ALA A 9 -40.76 -20.34 -14.97
N GLY A 10 -39.86 -21.33 -14.88
CA GLY A 10 -38.42 -21.12 -14.80
C GLY A 10 -37.78 -21.08 -16.20
N PRO A 11 -36.75 -20.25 -16.44
CA PRO A 11 -35.93 -20.31 -17.64
C PRO A 11 -34.90 -21.45 -17.57
N ALA A 12 -34.31 -21.81 -18.71
CA ALA A 12 -33.32 -22.88 -18.83
C ALA A 12 -31.88 -22.43 -18.46
N THR A 13 -31.00 -23.41 -18.26
CA THR A 13 -29.56 -23.24 -18.16
C THR A 13 -28.91 -22.89 -19.50
N ASP A 14 -27.66 -22.43 -19.41
CA ASP A 14 -26.59 -22.36 -20.43
C ASP A 14 -26.22 -20.93 -20.90
N ASP A 15 -25.27 -20.33 -20.20
CA ASP A 15 -23.91 -20.13 -20.75
C ASP A 15 -22.91 -20.31 -19.58
N PRO A 16 -21.69 -20.84 -19.77
CA PRO A 16 -20.84 -21.25 -18.66
C PRO A 16 -20.14 -20.04 -18.03
N ASP A 17 -20.02 -20.06 -16.70
CA ASP A 17 -18.97 -19.29 -16.03
C ASP A 17 -17.61 -19.68 -16.62
N VAL A 18 -16.84 -18.70 -17.07
CA VAL A 18 -15.45 -18.92 -17.42
C VAL A 18 -14.71 -19.14 -16.12
N GLU A 19 -14.53 -20.41 -15.75
CA GLU A 19 -13.62 -20.80 -14.68
C GLU A 19 -12.20 -20.38 -15.09
N ASP A 20 -11.79 -19.20 -14.63
CA ASP A 20 -10.39 -18.84 -14.44
C ASP A 20 -9.81 -19.86 -13.47
N ALA A 21 -9.32 -20.97 -14.03
CA ALA A 21 -8.76 -22.11 -13.31
C ALA A 21 -7.40 -21.76 -12.72
N ALA A 22 -7.40 -20.84 -11.76
CA ALA A 22 -6.32 -20.61 -10.82
C ALA A 22 -6.03 -21.95 -10.13
N TRP A 23 -4.96 -22.62 -10.56
CA TRP A 23 -4.58 -23.94 -10.10
C TRP A 23 -4.02 -23.87 -8.68
N TYR A 24 -4.92 -23.71 -7.71
CA TYR A 24 -4.68 -23.98 -6.31
C TYR A 24 -4.59 -25.50 -6.11
N GLY A 25 -3.46 -26.07 -6.53
CA GLY A 25 -3.09 -27.44 -6.20
C GLY A 25 -3.08 -27.62 -4.67
N ASP A 26 -3.72 -28.68 -4.20
CA ASP A 26 -3.87 -28.94 -2.76
C ASP A 26 -2.49 -29.01 -2.07
N PRO A 27 -2.18 -28.12 -1.09
CA PRO A 27 -0.91 -28.15 -0.37
C PRO A 27 -0.73 -29.44 0.46
N ALA A 28 -1.79 -30.23 0.68
CA ALA A 28 -1.76 -31.56 1.31
C ALA A 28 -1.88 -32.73 0.31
N GLY A 29 -2.06 -32.48 -0.99
CA GLY A 29 -2.06 -33.52 -2.02
C GLY A 29 -0.69 -34.19 -2.19
N PRO A 30 -0.59 -35.37 -2.83
CA PRO A 30 0.71 -36.02 -3.07
C PRO A 30 1.62 -35.12 -3.93
N VAL A 31 2.88 -34.99 -3.56
CA VAL A 31 3.87 -34.29 -4.39
C VAL A 31 4.09 -35.08 -5.69
N THR A 32 4.27 -34.37 -6.79
CA THR A 32 4.65 -34.94 -8.09
C THR A 32 5.83 -34.15 -8.64
N PHE A 33 6.76 -34.80 -9.34
CA PHE A 33 7.87 -34.10 -9.97
C PHE A 33 7.35 -33.04 -10.95
N ALA A 34 7.68 -31.78 -10.69
CA ALA A 34 7.45 -30.66 -11.59
C ALA A 34 8.57 -29.62 -11.43
N VAL A 35 9.15 -29.18 -12.54
CA VAL A 35 9.97 -27.97 -12.60
C VAL A 35 9.09 -26.86 -13.17
N ARG A 36 8.90 -25.77 -12.42
CA ARG A 36 8.01 -24.67 -12.82
C ARG A 36 8.63 -23.32 -12.51
N ILE A 37 8.14 -22.30 -13.19
CA ILE A 37 8.55 -20.91 -13.00
C ILE A 37 7.46 -20.21 -12.19
N THR A 38 7.84 -19.40 -11.20
CA THR A 38 6.91 -18.60 -10.39
C THR A 38 6.19 -17.54 -11.22
N ASP A 39 5.01 -17.07 -10.78
CA ASP A 39 4.16 -16.14 -11.55
C ASP A 39 4.83 -14.79 -11.81
N ASP A 40 5.69 -14.34 -10.89
CA ASP A 40 6.56 -13.16 -11.02
C ASP A 40 7.72 -13.34 -12.02
N LYS A 41 7.97 -14.58 -12.45
CA LYS A 41 9.05 -15.03 -13.33
C LYS A 41 10.46 -14.83 -12.76
N VAL A 42 10.57 -14.65 -11.45
CA VAL A 42 11.83 -14.44 -10.72
C VAL A 42 12.51 -15.76 -10.34
N THR A 43 11.77 -16.86 -10.15
CA THR A 43 12.35 -18.12 -9.64
C THR A 43 11.91 -19.34 -10.48
N VAL A 44 12.84 -20.27 -10.72
CA VAL A 44 12.52 -21.64 -11.14
C VAL A 44 12.55 -22.53 -9.91
N VAL A 45 11.42 -23.16 -9.59
CA VAL A 45 11.25 -24.04 -8.42
C VAL A 45 11.01 -25.49 -8.82
N LEU A 46 11.35 -26.40 -7.90
CA LEU A 46 11.14 -27.83 -7.99
C LEU A 46 10.13 -28.30 -6.93
N ASP A 47 9.09 -28.98 -7.39
CA ASP A 47 8.32 -29.91 -6.59
C ASP A 47 8.84 -31.33 -6.92
N CYS A 48 9.20 -32.14 -5.92
CA CYS A 48 9.71 -33.51 -6.14
C CYS A 48 9.56 -34.40 -4.90
N PRO A 49 8.95 -35.60 -5.01
CA PRO A 49 9.05 -36.61 -3.97
C PRO A 49 10.49 -37.10 -3.81
N ASP A 50 10.94 -37.31 -2.57
CA ASP A 50 12.33 -37.65 -2.15
C ASP A 50 13.38 -37.48 -3.28
N PRO A 51 13.85 -36.24 -3.54
CA PRO A 51 14.77 -35.98 -4.66
C PRO A 51 16.10 -36.73 -4.53
N LEU A 52 16.43 -37.23 -3.34
CA LEU A 52 17.66 -37.98 -3.06
C LEU A 52 17.52 -39.50 -3.27
N ALA A 53 16.30 -40.04 -3.38
CA ALA A 53 16.05 -41.47 -3.65
C ALA A 53 16.74 -41.97 -4.94
N ASP A 54 16.75 -41.15 -5.99
CA ASP A 54 17.48 -41.36 -7.24
C ASP A 54 18.07 -40.03 -7.72
N LEU A 55 18.91 -39.41 -6.88
CA LEU A 55 19.54 -38.11 -7.11
C LEU A 55 20.14 -37.95 -8.52
N GLY A 56 20.75 -39.02 -9.06
CA GLY A 56 21.32 -39.00 -10.41
C GLY A 56 20.25 -38.67 -11.45
N ARG A 57 19.15 -39.44 -11.44
CA ARG A 57 18.01 -39.25 -12.34
C ARG A 57 17.23 -37.97 -12.04
N THR A 58 17.13 -37.55 -10.77
CA THR A 58 16.50 -36.28 -10.40
C THR A 58 17.23 -35.11 -11.07
N THR A 59 18.57 -35.05 -10.94
CA THR A 59 19.38 -34.02 -11.62
C THR A 59 19.25 -34.10 -13.15
N ASP A 60 19.31 -35.30 -13.73
CA ASP A 60 19.22 -35.46 -15.18
C ASP A 60 17.85 -34.97 -15.73
N ARG A 61 16.75 -35.26 -15.04
CA ARG A 61 15.42 -34.75 -15.39
C ARG A 61 15.29 -33.24 -15.24
N ILE A 62 15.89 -32.66 -14.20
CA ILE A 62 15.91 -31.18 -14.02
C ILE A 62 16.61 -30.52 -15.22
N LEU A 63 17.71 -31.09 -15.69
CA LEU A 63 18.43 -30.61 -16.88
C LEU A 63 17.65 -30.79 -18.19
N GLU A 64 16.82 -31.84 -18.30
CA GLU A 64 15.87 -32.01 -19.41
C GLU A 64 14.78 -30.93 -19.39
N GLU A 65 14.16 -30.65 -18.24
CA GLU A 65 13.15 -29.60 -18.10
C GLU A 65 13.73 -28.19 -18.33
N PHE A 66 14.94 -27.90 -17.86
CA PHE A 66 15.61 -26.60 -18.11
C PHE A 66 15.85 -26.35 -19.61
N GLN A 67 16.17 -27.39 -20.37
CA GLN A 67 16.28 -27.33 -21.83
C GLN A 67 14.91 -27.15 -22.49
N ALA A 68 13.88 -27.87 -22.04
CA ALA A 68 12.51 -27.73 -22.54
C ALA A 68 11.95 -26.32 -22.31
N LEU A 69 12.20 -25.73 -21.13
CA LEU A 69 11.86 -24.36 -20.75
C LEU A 69 12.68 -23.30 -21.51
N SER A 70 13.73 -23.69 -22.24
CA SER A 70 14.61 -22.77 -23.01
C SER A 70 15.23 -21.66 -22.15
N LEU A 71 15.67 -21.99 -20.94
CA LEU A 71 16.33 -21.06 -20.04
C LEU A 71 17.70 -20.61 -20.63
N PRO A 72 18.05 -19.31 -20.55
CA PRO A 72 19.25 -18.77 -21.20
C PRO A 72 20.55 -19.17 -20.48
N GLU A 73 20.48 -19.36 -19.17
CA GLU A 73 21.58 -19.79 -18.31
C GLU A 73 20.99 -20.60 -17.15
N TYR A 74 21.64 -21.71 -16.79
CA TYR A 74 21.24 -22.60 -15.71
C TYR A 74 22.46 -23.38 -15.18
N PRO A 75 22.46 -23.80 -13.90
CA PRO A 75 23.59 -24.52 -13.30
C PRO A 75 23.85 -25.88 -13.95
N ASP A 76 25.12 -26.30 -13.93
CA ASP A 76 25.53 -27.60 -14.44
C ASP A 76 25.12 -28.78 -13.53
N ARG A 77 25.40 -30.00 -14.02
CA ARG A 77 25.06 -31.26 -13.34
C ARG A 77 25.75 -31.42 -11.99
N GLU A 78 27.00 -30.98 -11.84
CA GLU A 78 27.76 -31.13 -10.60
C GLU A 78 27.26 -30.13 -9.55
N PHE A 79 26.97 -28.90 -9.96
CA PHE A 79 26.38 -27.88 -9.10
C PHE A 79 24.96 -28.25 -8.64
N LEU A 80 24.07 -28.67 -9.54
CA LEU A 80 22.72 -29.14 -9.19
C LEU A 80 22.75 -30.35 -8.23
N THR A 81 23.60 -31.33 -8.52
CA THR A 81 23.77 -32.51 -7.64
C THR A 81 24.24 -32.09 -6.24
N SER A 82 25.16 -31.13 -6.16
CA SER A 82 25.68 -30.58 -4.90
C SER A 82 24.66 -29.74 -4.14
N MET A 83 23.81 -28.99 -4.86
CA MET A 83 22.72 -28.18 -4.30
C MET A 83 21.65 -29.07 -3.67
N LEU A 84 21.15 -30.08 -4.40
CA LEU A 84 20.14 -31.00 -3.90
C LEU A 84 20.62 -31.75 -2.65
N GLN A 85 21.89 -32.18 -2.62
CA GLN A 85 22.50 -32.82 -1.43
C GLN A 85 22.62 -31.90 -0.19
N GLN A 86 22.63 -30.58 -0.37
CA GLN A 86 22.73 -29.61 0.73
C GLN A 86 21.36 -29.08 1.17
N ALA A 87 20.39 -29.02 0.25
CA ALA A 87 19.07 -28.43 0.49
C ALA A 87 17.97 -29.45 0.85
N CYS A 88 18.16 -30.75 0.57
CA CYS A 88 17.14 -31.78 0.75
C CYS A 88 17.53 -32.78 1.85
N THR A 89 16.54 -33.31 2.58
CA THR A 89 16.71 -34.45 3.49
C THR A 89 16.38 -35.76 2.77
N PRO A 90 17.14 -36.87 2.97
CA PRO A 90 16.76 -38.16 2.40
C PRO A 90 15.43 -38.66 2.97
N GLY A 91 14.49 -39.01 2.10
CA GLY A 91 13.16 -39.47 2.49
C GLY A 91 12.12 -38.36 2.76
N GLU A 92 12.45 -37.09 2.49
CA GLU A 92 11.49 -35.98 2.57
C GLU A 92 11.15 -35.44 1.17
N ASP A 93 9.85 -35.25 0.91
CA ASP A 93 9.36 -34.62 -0.32
C ASP A 93 9.64 -33.10 -0.28
N VAL A 94 10.14 -32.55 -1.38
CA VAL A 94 10.34 -31.10 -1.52
C VAL A 94 9.23 -30.45 -2.34
N ARG A 95 8.85 -29.23 -1.94
CA ARG A 95 7.97 -28.32 -2.69
C ARG A 95 8.63 -26.95 -2.80
N ASP A 96 8.32 -26.22 -3.86
CA ASP A 96 8.78 -24.85 -4.10
C ASP A 96 10.30 -24.64 -3.95
N LEU A 97 11.12 -25.70 -4.10
CA LEU A 97 12.56 -25.64 -3.86
C LEU A 97 13.24 -24.78 -4.95
N PRO A 98 13.83 -23.62 -4.64
CA PRO A 98 14.41 -22.73 -5.65
C PRO A 98 15.68 -23.35 -6.23
N LEU A 99 15.67 -23.62 -7.54
CA LEU A 99 16.83 -24.10 -8.29
C LEU A 99 17.57 -22.96 -9.01
N ILE A 100 16.84 -21.94 -9.46
CA ILE A 100 17.38 -20.75 -10.12
C ILE A 100 16.61 -19.53 -9.59
N MET A 101 17.35 -18.49 -9.21
CA MET A 101 16.79 -17.19 -8.80
C MET A 101 17.35 -16.11 -9.72
N GLY A 102 16.45 -15.32 -10.32
CA GLY A 102 16.78 -14.03 -10.90
C GLY A 102 16.84 -12.93 -9.84
N GLU A 103 16.92 -11.68 -10.29
CA GLU A 103 16.94 -10.51 -9.40
C GLU A 103 15.50 -10.02 -9.20
N ALA A 104 14.97 -10.15 -7.98
CA ALA A 104 13.63 -9.67 -7.65
C ALA A 104 13.55 -8.13 -7.77
N PRO A 105 12.46 -7.56 -8.33
CA PRO A 105 12.28 -6.11 -8.37
C PRO A 105 12.10 -5.54 -6.96
N ILE A 106 12.75 -4.40 -6.67
CA ILE A 106 12.47 -3.63 -5.45
C ILE A 106 11.28 -2.72 -5.75
N PRO A 107 10.13 -2.86 -5.04
CA PRO A 107 8.94 -2.08 -5.34
C PRO A 107 9.15 -0.59 -5.02
N PRO A 108 8.50 0.32 -5.77
CA PRO A 108 8.52 1.74 -5.48
C PRO A 108 7.71 2.07 -4.21
N HIS A 109 8.01 3.20 -3.58
CA HIS A 109 7.17 3.75 -2.50
C HIS A 109 6.67 5.15 -2.85
N ASP A 110 5.34 5.33 -2.79
CA ASP A 110 4.71 6.63 -3.04
C ASP A 110 5.11 7.70 -2.01
N GLY A 111 5.22 8.94 -2.48
CA GLY A 111 5.31 10.10 -1.62
C GLY A 111 3.99 10.31 -0.87
N ALA A 112 4.05 10.84 0.36
CA ALA A 112 2.90 10.94 1.25
C ALA A 112 2.78 12.32 1.90
N LEU A 113 1.54 12.72 2.25
CA LEU A 113 1.28 13.86 3.12
C LEU A 113 1.09 13.36 4.55
N ILE A 114 2.10 13.59 5.39
CA ILE A 114 2.11 13.19 6.80
C ILE A 114 1.83 14.45 7.63
N TRP A 115 0.57 14.64 8.01
CA TRP A 115 0.16 15.74 8.89
C TRP A 115 0.76 15.56 10.29
N SER A 116 1.12 16.65 10.96
CA SER A 116 1.67 16.60 12.33
C SER A 116 0.62 16.22 13.38
N ARG A 117 -0.66 16.45 13.07
CA ARG A 117 -1.85 16.07 13.85
C ARG A 117 -3.11 16.14 12.98
N ASP A 118 -4.21 15.59 13.46
CA ASP A 118 -5.46 15.47 12.70
C ASP A 118 -6.27 16.79 12.63
N TYR A 119 -5.79 17.75 11.85
CA TYR A 119 -6.43 19.06 11.66
C TYR A 119 -7.85 19.02 11.05
N PHE A 120 -8.26 17.89 10.47
CA PHE A 120 -9.45 17.78 9.62
C PHE A 120 -10.47 16.74 10.08
N VAL A 121 -10.41 16.28 11.34
CA VAL A 121 -11.45 15.41 11.92
C VAL A 121 -12.82 16.10 11.87
N GLU A 122 -13.82 15.39 11.37
CA GLU A 122 -15.22 15.84 11.40
C GLU A 122 -15.92 15.23 12.62
N GLY A 123 -16.39 16.07 13.54
CA GLY A 123 -17.12 15.65 14.73
C GLY A 123 -17.07 16.66 15.88
N TRP A 124 -17.67 16.26 16.99
CA TRP A 124 -17.74 17.01 18.25
C TRP A 124 -16.95 16.27 19.33
N ALA A 125 -16.36 17.01 20.28
CA ALA A 125 -15.73 16.39 21.43
C ALA A 125 -16.78 15.66 22.29
N VAL A 126 -16.33 14.68 23.07
CA VAL A 126 -17.15 13.99 24.07
C VAL A 126 -16.47 14.16 25.41
N ASP A 127 -17.18 14.70 26.39
CA ASP A 127 -16.66 14.81 27.75
C ASP A 127 -16.52 13.42 28.38
N GLU A 128 -15.29 13.00 28.66
CA GLU A 128 -14.99 11.71 29.30
C GLU A 128 -15.61 11.59 30.71
N GLY A 129 -15.94 12.71 31.36
CA GLY A 129 -16.55 12.74 32.70
C GLY A 129 -18.05 12.41 32.72
N SER A 130 -18.81 12.78 31.69
CA SER A 130 -20.28 12.65 31.63
C SER A 130 -20.80 11.83 30.45
N GLY A 131 -19.98 11.60 29.41
CA GLY A 131 -20.40 11.00 28.15
C GLY A 131 -21.29 11.91 27.29
N ALA A 132 -21.43 13.19 27.66
CA ALA A 132 -22.13 14.18 26.85
C ALA A 132 -21.28 14.57 25.62
N MET A 133 -21.93 14.73 24.47
CA MET A 133 -21.32 15.43 23.34
C MET A 133 -21.19 16.90 23.69
N ASP A 134 -19.98 17.44 23.63
CA ASP A 134 -19.75 18.87 23.77
C ASP A 134 -20.04 19.55 22.42
N PHE A 135 -21.22 20.16 22.32
CA PHE A 135 -21.65 20.89 21.12
C PHE A 135 -20.99 22.27 20.96
N TRP A 136 -20.09 22.66 21.87
CA TRP A 136 -19.29 23.89 21.80
C TRP A 136 -17.88 23.58 21.25
N GLU A 137 -17.28 22.44 21.61
CA GLU A 137 -15.96 22.03 21.13
C GLU A 137 -16.01 21.05 19.94
N LYS A 138 -15.55 21.51 18.78
CA LYS A 138 -15.36 20.67 17.58
C LYS A 138 -14.02 19.95 17.62
N LEU A 139 -13.98 18.71 17.12
CA LEU A 139 -12.72 17.97 16.91
C LEU A 139 -11.81 18.63 15.84
N ASP A 140 -12.37 19.54 15.03
CA ASP A 140 -11.70 20.50 14.16
C ASP A 140 -10.87 21.52 14.96
N ASN A 141 -9.74 21.08 15.53
CA ASN A 141 -8.73 21.96 16.13
C ASN A 141 -7.75 22.49 15.06
N ARG A 142 -8.28 23.34 14.18
CA ARG A 142 -7.51 23.99 13.10
C ARG A 142 -6.66 25.19 13.54
N SER A 143 -6.65 25.54 14.83
CA SER A 143 -5.82 26.63 15.35
C SER A 143 -4.35 26.22 15.37
N VAL A 144 -3.46 27.03 14.78
CA VAL A 144 -2.02 26.76 14.66
C VAL A 144 -1.19 27.93 15.18
N SER A 145 -0.04 27.63 15.77
CA SER A 145 0.94 28.61 16.22
C SER A 145 2.01 28.86 15.17
N LYS A 146 2.63 30.04 15.17
CA LYS A 146 3.78 30.34 14.31
C LYS A 146 4.92 29.34 14.52
N ASP A 147 5.55 28.95 13.41
CA ASP A 147 6.61 27.94 13.26
C ASP A 147 6.20 26.49 13.61
N GLU A 148 4.92 26.24 13.95
CA GLU A 148 4.35 24.89 14.07
C GLU A 148 4.49 24.12 12.74
N LEU A 149 5.02 22.89 12.78
CA LEU A 149 5.02 21.98 11.65
C LEU A 149 3.58 21.55 11.36
N LEU A 150 3.12 21.72 10.12
CA LEU A 150 1.76 21.38 9.69
C LEU A 150 1.74 20.01 8.98
N VAL A 151 2.68 19.80 8.06
CA VAL A 151 2.76 18.60 7.25
C VAL A 151 4.19 18.36 6.77
N PHE A 152 4.59 17.09 6.75
CA PHE A 152 5.73 16.59 6.00
C PHE A 152 5.25 16.00 4.68
N VAL A 153 5.73 16.54 3.57
CA VAL A 153 5.57 15.98 2.23
C VAL A 153 6.74 15.06 2.00
N ARG A 154 6.55 13.76 2.23
CA ARG A 154 7.57 12.75 1.95
C ARG A 154 7.72 12.60 0.44
N ASP A 155 8.95 12.68 -0.08
CA ASP A 155 9.25 12.35 -1.47
C ASP A 155 8.98 10.86 -1.76
N PRO A 156 8.71 10.48 -3.01
CA PRO A 156 8.68 9.08 -3.40
C PRO A 156 10.06 8.44 -3.38
N LEU A 157 10.12 7.13 -3.18
CA LEU A 157 11.30 6.31 -3.44
C LEU A 157 11.09 5.55 -4.76
N GLU A 158 12.03 5.69 -5.69
CA GLU A 158 12.02 4.89 -6.93
C GLU A 158 12.30 3.42 -6.62
N GLY A 159 11.57 2.52 -7.27
CA GLY A 159 11.85 1.09 -7.22
C GLY A 159 12.99 0.71 -8.16
N GLU A 160 13.63 -0.43 -7.90
CA GLU A 160 14.66 -0.99 -8.77
C GLU A 160 14.07 -2.10 -9.65
N PRO A 161 14.14 -2.01 -11.00
CA PRO A 161 13.61 -3.05 -11.88
C PRO A 161 14.44 -4.33 -11.79
N GLY A 162 13.79 -5.47 -11.56
CA GLY A 162 14.44 -6.78 -11.45
C GLY A 162 14.82 -7.42 -12.80
N LEU A 163 15.38 -8.62 -12.73
CA LEU A 163 15.69 -9.51 -13.86
C LEU A 163 15.02 -10.86 -13.63
N SER A 164 14.12 -11.25 -14.53
CA SER A 164 13.53 -12.59 -14.55
C SER A 164 14.57 -13.66 -14.89
N VAL A 165 14.23 -14.94 -14.65
CA VAL A 165 15.09 -16.10 -14.99
C VAL A 165 15.41 -16.23 -16.49
N PHE A 166 14.70 -15.49 -17.35
CA PHE A 166 14.97 -15.36 -18.78
C PHE A 166 15.85 -14.15 -19.13
N ASN A 167 16.46 -13.49 -18.15
CA ASN A 167 17.18 -12.22 -18.27
C ASN A 167 16.34 -11.08 -18.88
N ASN A 168 15.00 -11.20 -18.86
CA ASN A 168 14.10 -10.12 -19.24
C ASN A 168 13.89 -9.19 -18.03
N LYS A 169 14.03 -7.89 -18.26
CA LYS A 169 13.85 -6.85 -17.24
C LYS A 169 12.40 -6.81 -16.76
N ILE A 170 12.20 -6.98 -15.46
CA ILE A 170 10.91 -6.86 -14.79
C ILE A 170 10.68 -5.38 -14.49
N PRO A 171 9.70 -4.71 -15.14
CA PRO A 171 9.46 -3.30 -14.91
C PRO A 171 8.82 -3.07 -13.53
N VAL A 172 9.29 -2.04 -12.84
CA VAL A 172 8.60 -1.46 -11.67
C VAL A 172 7.80 -0.24 -12.09
N GLU A 173 6.71 0.02 -11.38
CA GLU A 173 5.92 1.23 -11.59
C GLU A 173 6.69 2.49 -11.15
N LYS A 174 6.24 3.66 -11.60
CA LYS A 174 6.79 4.93 -11.14
C LYS A 174 6.01 5.39 -9.91
N PRO A 175 6.67 5.67 -8.77
CA PRO A 175 5.98 6.10 -7.57
C PRO A 175 5.25 7.43 -7.79
N LEU A 176 4.08 7.54 -7.18
CA LEU A 176 3.28 8.76 -7.19
C LEU A 176 3.91 9.81 -6.27
N ARG A 177 3.99 11.04 -6.77
CA ARG A 177 4.40 12.20 -5.97
C ARG A 177 3.21 12.79 -5.24
N ALA A 178 3.21 12.72 -3.91
CA ALA A 178 2.39 13.62 -3.10
C ALA A 178 2.62 15.07 -3.54
N ARG A 179 1.53 15.83 -3.67
CA ARG A 179 1.56 17.22 -4.12
C ARG A 179 0.67 18.06 -3.23
N ILE A 180 1.27 19.12 -2.71
CA ILE A 180 0.61 20.19 -1.96
C ILE A 180 1.14 21.52 -2.49
N ARG A 181 0.31 22.55 -2.45
CA ARG A 181 0.66 23.90 -2.91
C ARG A 181 0.66 24.84 -1.69
N PRO A 182 1.81 25.33 -1.23
CA PRO A 182 1.84 26.30 -0.15
C PRO A 182 1.18 27.62 -0.59
N GLY A 183 0.28 28.13 0.26
CA GLY A 183 -0.48 29.36 0.07
C GLY A 183 -0.03 30.48 1.02
N LYS A 184 -0.95 31.39 1.37
CA LYS A 184 -0.68 32.44 2.38
C LYS A 184 -0.43 31.79 3.75
N GLY A 185 0.47 32.36 4.54
CA GLY A 185 0.60 32.04 5.97
C GLY A 185 1.38 30.76 6.27
N VAL A 186 2.00 30.12 5.27
CA VAL A 186 2.89 28.97 5.45
C VAL A 186 4.29 29.24 4.94
N ARG A 187 5.26 28.44 5.42
CA ARG A 187 6.68 28.49 5.06
C ARG A 187 7.17 27.09 4.72
N GLU A 188 7.84 26.96 3.58
CA GLU A 188 8.53 25.75 3.16
C GLU A 188 9.89 25.59 3.86
N GLU A 189 10.28 24.34 4.15
CA GLU A 189 11.60 23.98 4.67
C GLU A 189 12.03 22.63 4.06
N PRO A 190 12.92 22.63 3.05
CA PRO A 190 13.43 21.40 2.45
C PRO A 190 14.23 20.57 3.45
N VAL A 191 14.00 19.25 3.46
CA VAL A 191 14.65 18.28 4.36
C VAL A 191 15.10 17.05 3.57
N ASP A 192 15.89 16.18 4.21
CA ASP A 192 16.19 14.89 3.59
C ASP A 192 14.92 14.05 3.45
N GLY A 193 14.75 13.41 2.29
CA GLY A 193 13.53 12.67 1.95
C GLY A 193 12.24 13.49 1.79
N GLY A 194 12.29 14.82 1.69
CA GLY A 194 11.10 15.61 1.30
C GLY A 194 11.07 17.08 1.73
N LEU A 195 9.88 17.56 2.09
CA LEU A 195 9.60 18.97 2.37
C LEU A 195 8.72 19.13 3.62
N HIS A 196 9.21 19.84 4.64
CA HIS A 196 8.36 20.32 5.73
C HIS A 196 7.63 21.60 5.32
N ILE A 197 6.38 21.74 5.79
CA ILE A 197 5.63 22.99 5.68
C ILE A 197 5.18 23.41 7.08
N HIS A 198 5.63 24.59 7.49
CA HIS A 198 5.35 25.20 8.79
C HIS A 198 4.35 26.36 8.66
N ALA A 199 3.65 26.69 9.73
CA ALA A 199 2.92 27.95 9.85
C ALA A 199 3.90 29.14 9.91
N ALA A 200 3.72 30.15 9.07
CA ALA A 200 4.53 31.38 9.09
C ALA A 200 4.03 32.42 10.12
N MET A 201 2.81 32.21 10.65
CA MET A 201 2.12 33.08 11.60
C MET A 201 1.08 32.29 12.40
N ASP A 202 0.63 32.83 13.53
CA ASP A 202 -0.50 32.28 14.28
C ASP A 202 -1.80 32.41 13.46
N GLY A 203 -2.69 31.41 13.51
CA GLY A 203 -3.94 31.48 12.76
C GLY A 203 -4.72 30.17 12.69
N ARG A 204 -5.52 30.01 11.63
CA ARG A 204 -6.30 28.80 11.34
C ARG A 204 -5.84 28.14 10.05
N ILE A 205 -5.47 26.86 10.11
CA ILE A 205 -5.10 26.05 8.95
C ILE A 205 -6.31 25.80 8.03
N ARG A 206 -6.06 25.88 6.73
CA ARG A 206 -7.02 25.57 5.65
C ARG A 206 -6.32 24.72 4.61
N PHE A 207 -6.94 23.61 4.24
CA PHE A 207 -6.54 22.80 3.08
C PHE A 207 -7.71 22.70 2.11
N THR A 208 -7.54 23.13 0.86
CA THR A 208 -8.61 23.19 -0.16
C THR A 208 -7.97 23.15 -1.55
N ASP A 209 -8.52 22.35 -2.48
CA ASP A 209 -7.99 22.16 -3.84
C ASP A 209 -6.49 21.77 -3.90
N GLY A 210 -5.97 21.10 -2.86
CA GLY A 210 -4.55 20.81 -2.73
C GLY A 210 -3.67 22.02 -2.38
N ILE A 211 -4.26 23.17 -2.03
CA ILE A 211 -3.59 24.36 -1.50
C ILE A 211 -3.68 24.33 0.03
N LEU A 212 -2.54 24.53 0.70
CA LEU A 212 -2.42 24.62 2.16
C LEU A 212 -2.07 26.06 2.56
N SER A 213 -2.91 26.68 3.39
CA SER A 213 -2.71 28.04 3.89
C SER A 213 -3.04 28.15 5.38
N VAL A 214 -2.53 29.21 6.02
CA VAL A 214 -2.98 29.66 7.34
C VAL A 214 -3.67 31.02 7.15
N ASP A 215 -4.89 31.14 7.66
CA ASP A 215 -5.63 32.39 7.73
C ASP A 215 -5.42 33.06 9.10
N GLU A 216 -5.22 34.37 9.11
CA GLU A 216 -4.98 35.17 10.31
C GLU A 216 -6.25 35.26 11.19
N VAL A 217 -6.17 34.87 12.46
CA VAL A 217 -7.32 34.88 13.39
C VAL A 217 -7.20 36.02 14.38
N TYR A 218 -8.02 37.06 14.20
CA TYR A 218 -8.02 38.23 15.08
C TYR A 218 -8.86 37.96 16.36
N ILE A 219 -8.21 37.42 17.40
CA ILE A 219 -8.83 37.20 18.71
C ILE A 219 -8.94 38.53 19.47
N ILE A 220 -10.16 39.08 19.60
CA ILE A 220 -10.44 40.24 20.43
C ILE A 220 -10.32 39.84 21.91
N LYS A 221 -9.15 40.03 22.51
CA LYS A 221 -8.93 39.79 23.95
C LYS A 221 -9.45 40.96 24.79
N GLY A 222 -10.74 40.95 25.09
CA GLY A 222 -11.39 41.86 26.04
C GLY A 222 -12.87 41.53 26.21
N ASN A 223 -13.47 41.99 27.31
CA ASN A 223 -14.93 41.93 27.48
C ASN A 223 -15.59 42.72 26.36
N VAL A 224 -16.50 42.10 25.61
CA VAL A 224 -17.28 42.76 24.56
C VAL A 224 -18.39 43.59 25.20
N SER A 225 -18.03 44.75 25.75
CA SER A 225 -19.00 45.76 26.17
C SER A 225 -19.62 46.44 24.95
N LEU A 226 -20.83 47.00 25.12
CA LEU A 226 -21.65 47.60 24.06
C LEU A 226 -21.09 48.92 23.47
N GLU A 227 -19.82 49.24 23.69
CA GLU A 227 -19.20 50.53 23.33
C GLU A 227 -18.25 50.46 22.12
N THR A 228 -17.80 49.28 21.68
CA THR A 228 -16.98 49.10 20.46
C THR A 228 -17.84 49.14 19.19
N GLY A 229 -18.44 50.30 18.93
CA GLY A 229 -19.44 50.49 17.88
C GLY A 229 -18.97 50.25 16.44
N ASN A 230 -19.88 49.70 15.62
CA ASN A 230 -19.82 49.65 14.15
C ASN A 230 -18.59 48.97 13.54
N LEU A 231 -18.34 47.72 13.95
CA LEU A 231 -17.39 46.82 13.29
C LEU A 231 -17.89 46.46 11.87
N ARG A 232 -17.40 47.18 10.84
CA ARG A 232 -17.72 46.90 9.43
C ARG A 232 -16.93 45.70 8.93
N HIS A 233 -17.54 44.52 8.95
CA HIS A 233 -17.00 43.32 8.31
C HIS A 233 -17.95 42.80 7.22
N THR A 234 -17.40 42.23 6.15
CA THR A 234 -18.14 41.80 4.94
C THR A 234 -18.46 40.30 4.95
N GLY A 235 -18.69 39.74 6.14
CA GLY A 235 -18.93 38.31 6.36
C GLY A 235 -19.78 38.08 7.61
N THR A 236 -20.43 36.92 7.68
CA THR A 236 -21.37 36.58 8.76
C THR A 236 -20.65 36.49 10.10
N ILE A 237 -21.09 37.30 11.06
CA ILE A 237 -20.66 37.22 12.46
C ILE A 237 -21.70 36.40 13.21
N GLN A 238 -21.31 35.22 13.71
CA GLN A 238 -22.10 34.46 14.68
C GLN A 238 -21.63 34.84 16.08
N ILE A 239 -22.57 35.25 16.93
CA ILE A 239 -22.32 35.60 18.34
C ILE A 239 -23.11 34.61 19.18
N GLU A 240 -22.38 33.77 19.90
CA GLU A 240 -22.87 33.02 21.06
C GLU A 240 -22.34 33.73 22.31
N GLY A 241 -23.09 33.73 23.40
CA GLY A 241 -22.83 34.56 24.59
C GLY A 241 -23.32 33.95 25.88
#